data_AF-A0A2V7AUR1-F1
#
_entry.id   AF-A0A2V7AUR1-F1
#
_cell.length_a   1.000
_cell.length_b   1.000
_cell.length_c   1.000
_cell.angle_alpha   90.00
_cell.angle_beta   90.00
_cell.angle_gamma   90.00
#
_symmetry.space_group_name_H-M   'P 1'
#
loop_
_entity.id
_entity.type
_entity.pdbx_description
1 polymer ?
#
loop_
_entity_poly.entity_id
_entity_poly.type
_entity_poly.pdbx_seq_one_letter_code
_entity_poly.pdbx_strand_id
1 'polypeptide(L)'
;MKVSRRARLRSLAVLGALSILALGLGWSAGRRHETPEPVPPVVPVAAAGRTTRALMQEALSLYAAGQFPRACERFARAADEDPGSPARRQDVGRCFEGWGWQALREGRPDEALLLFRQGLGETPDAPSLLKALGLAAVHAGRPGEALAPLESAVTAEFDAEARLLLAHLYDQRDSPERALGHLRAVLEREPAHEAARRLLEKVEREHQAEADFQRIVTPRFVVKYRRAHGEETRRAVVAALDAAADRVARALAYAPSGRVTVVLYEQRQWEDVTRVHGWATGLFDGKIRLPLPSTLPPVAQLERLIVHEYAHAAIHHLARGRAPRWLHEGLAQALEGLSADPMLRVPGSLSLAGVEALVTDADPLRARAGYDIALWVVRDLLDRGGMEAMRELLSRLGAGDGLAEAAPRVYGLGMGEIEFQWRRVLGG
;
A
#
# COMPACT_ATOMS: atom_id res chain seq x y z
N MET A 1 0.88 32.18 49.11
CA MET A 1 -0.58 32.43 48.95
C MET A 1 -1.04 31.77 47.67
N LYS A 2 -2.15 31.04 47.55
CA LYS A 2 -3.09 30.42 48.50
C LYS A 2 -3.86 29.43 47.63
N VAL A 3 -3.95 28.18 48.08
CA VAL A 3 -4.88 27.17 47.57
C VAL A 3 -6.31 27.54 48.01
N SER A 4 -7.30 27.28 47.17
CA SER A 4 -8.74 27.35 47.49
C SER A 4 -9.44 26.41 46.49
N ARG A 5 -9.74 25.13 46.76
CA ARG A 5 -10.69 24.55 47.73
C ARG A 5 -11.97 25.37 47.91
N ARG A 6 -13.08 24.86 47.38
CA ARG A 6 -14.39 24.87 48.05
C ARG A 6 -15.27 23.72 47.56
N ALA A 7 -15.56 22.82 48.51
CA ALA A 7 -16.61 21.83 48.50
C ALA A 7 -17.87 22.40 49.17
N ARG A 8 -19.06 21.94 48.75
CA ARG A 8 -20.34 21.80 49.50
C ARG A 8 -21.15 20.76 48.68
N LEU A 9 -21.49 19.53 49.09
CA LEU A 9 -22.01 18.87 50.30
C LEU A 9 -23.48 19.21 50.64
N ARG A 10 -24.27 18.13 50.64
CA ARG A 10 -25.59 17.85 51.27
C ARG A 10 -26.81 18.18 50.40
N SER A 11 -27.78 17.27 50.22
CA SER A 11 -28.58 16.65 51.29
C SER A 11 -29.24 15.31 50.93
N LEU A 12 -29.57 14.56 51.98
CA LEU A 12 -30.23 13.25 52.07
C LEU A 12 -31.77 13.28 51.96
N ALA A 13 -32.31 12.10 51.61
CA ALA A 13 -33.56 11.45 52.05
C ALA A 13 -34.92 11.89 51.45
N VAL A 14 -35.74 10.92 51.02
CA VAL A 14 -36.83 10.28 51.79
C VAL A 14 -37.53 9.17 50.95
N LEU A 15 -38.03 8.15 51.67
CA LEU A 15 -38.78 6.95 51.29
C LEU A 15 -40.08 7.17 50.48
N GLY A 16 -40.54 6.10 49.82
CA GLY A 16 -41.96 5.91 49.47
C GLY A 16 -42.24 4.63 48.68
N ALA A 17 -42.57 3.54 49.37
CA ALA A 17 -43.12 2.32 48.78
C ALA A 17 -44.64 2.50 48.51
N LEU A 18 -45.19 1.87 47.47
CA LEU A 18 -46.57 1.36 47.51
C LEU A 18 -46.87 0.35 46.39
N SER A 19 -47.27 -0.82 46.88
CA SER A 19 -47.78 -1.98 46.19
C SER A 19 -49.22 -1.75 45.71
N ILE A 20 -49.60 -2.33 44.56
CA ILE A 20 -51.02 -2.61 44.27
C ILE A 20 -51.15 -4.06 43.80
N LEU A 21 -51.86 -4.83 44.62
CA LEU A 21 -52.44 -6.13 44.34
C LEU A 21 -53.69 -5.95 43.46
N ALA A 22 -53.88 -6.82 42.46
CA ALA A 22 -55.21 -7.11 41.93
C ALA A 22 -55.31 -8.61 41.63
N LEU A 23 -56.14 -9.28 42.43
CA LEU A 23 -56.58 -10.67 42.28
C LEU A 23 -57.65 -10.76 41.19
N GLY A 24 -57.61 -11.82 40.39
CA GLY A 24 -58.68 -12.26 39.51
C GLY A 24 -58.68 -13.78 39.39
N LEU A 25 -59.56 -14.43 40.16
CA LEU A 25 -59.97 -15.83 40.06
C LEU A 25 -60.47 -16.08 38.61
N GLY A 26 -60.09 -17.13 37.89
CA GLY A 26 -60.24 -18.55 38.20
C GLY A 26 -60.96 -19.21 37.00
N TRP A 27 -60.51 -20.37 36.54
CA TRP A 27 -61.35 -21.42 35.96
C TRP A 27 -60.54 -22.72 35.83
N SER A 28 -61.07 -23.78 36.42
CA SER A 28 -60.54 -25.13 36.42
C SER A 28 -61.12 -25.92 35.25
N ALA A 29 -60.27 -26.60 34.48
CA ALA A 29 -60.71 -27.67 33.60
C ALA A 29 -59.65 -28.79 33.52
N GLY A 30 -60.06 -29.98 33.96
CA GLY A 30 -59.71 -31.28 33.38
C GLY A 30 -58.23 -31.68 33.30
N ARG A 31 -57.79 -32.49 34.27
CA ARG A 31 -56.59 -33.35 34.13
C ARG A 31 -56.79 -34.36 32.99
N ARG A 32 -55.86 -34.38 32.04
CA ARG A 32 -55.41 -35.59 31.34
C ARG A 32 -53.90 -35.72 31.58
N HIS A 33 -53.48 -36.86 32.09
CA HIS A 33 -52.05 -37.17 32.27
C HIS A 33 -51.45 -37.53 30.92
N GLU A 34 -50.69 -36.61 30.34
CA GLU A 34 -49.67 -36.92 29.33
C GLU A 34 -48.30 -36.90 30.02
N THR A 35 -47.52 -37.94 29.79
CA THR A 35 -46.13 -38.08 30.26
C THR A 35 -45.26 -37.01 29.59
N PRO A 36 -44.45 -36.23 30.33
CA PRO A 36 -43.59 -35.23 29.71
C PRO A 36 -42.44 -35.93 28.96
N GLU A 37 -42.25 -35.55 27.70
CA GLU A 37 -41.00 -35.81 26.98
C GLU A 37 -39.80 -35.20 27.75
N PRO A 38 -38.61 -35.81 27.67
CA PRO A 38 -37.43 -35.29 28.34
C PRO A 38 -37.09 -33.88 27.82
N VAL A 39 -37.23 -32.89 28.70
CA VAL A 39 -36.78 -31.52 28.47
C VAL A 39 -35.25 -31.54 28.30
N PRO A 40 -34.68 -31.02 27.19
CA PRO A 40 -33.22 -30.90 27.05
C PRO A 40 -32.68 -30.01 28.17
N PRO A 41 -31.46 -30.25 28.68
CA PRO A 41 -30.93 -29.50 29.81
C PRO A 41 -30.89 -28.01 29.49
N VAL A 42 -31.75 -27.24 30.17
CA VAL A 42 -31.67 -25.78 30.16
C VAL A 42 -30.41 -25.40 30.92
N VAL A 43 -29.34 -25.08 30.17
CA VAL A 43 -28.17 -24.43 30.76
C VAL A 43 -28.68 -23.15 31.42
N PRO A 44 -28.45 -22.94 32.73
CA PRO A 44 -28.93 -21.73 33.37
C PRO A 44 -28.25 -20.52 32.71
N VAL A 45 -29.04 -19.62 32.13
CA VAL A 45 -28.61 -18.37 31.47
C VAL A 45 -27.60 -17.57 32.33
N ALA A 46 -27.71 -17.68 33.66
CA ALA A 46 -26.81 -17.04 34.62
C ALA A 46 -25.39 -17.64 34.70
N ALA A 47 -25.17 -18.88 34.23
CA ALA A 47 -23.86 -19.52 34.13
C ALA A 47 -23.17 -19.17 32.80
N ALA A 48 -23.91 -19.22 31.68
CA ALA A 48 -23.42 -18.80 30.36
C ALA A 48 -22.94 -17.34 30.35
N GLY A 49 -23.67 -16.43 31.00
CA GLY A 49 -23.25 -15.02 31.16
C GLY A 49 -22.03 -14.81 32.07
N ARG A 50 -21.72 -15.75 32.97
CA ARG A 50 -20.48 -15.70 33.79
C ARG A 50 -19.28 -16.19 32.99
N THR A 51 -19.43 -17.27 32.24
CA THR A 51 -18.39 -17.82 31.35
C THR A 51 -18.02 -16.82 30.26
N THR A 52 -19.01 -16.21 29.60
CA THR A 52 -18.80 -15.20 28.56
C THR A 52 -18.03 -13.99 29.09
N ARG A 53 -18.37 -13.50 30.30
CA ARG A 53 -17.64 -12.39 30.93
C ARG A 53 -16.17 -12.74 31.22
N ALA A 54 -15.91 -13.94 31.72
CA ALA A 54 -14.55 -14.40 32.01
C ALA A 54 -13.72 -14.53 30.72
N LEU A 55 -14.29 -15.16 29.68
CA LEU A 55 -13.66 -15.25 28.36
C LEU A 55 -13.35 -13.86 27.80
N MET A 56 -14.24 -12.90 28.00
CA MET A 56 -14.03 -11.53 27.54
C MET A 56 -12.93 -10.77 28.27
N GLN A 57 -12.87 -10.90 29.59
CA GLN A 57 -11.78 -10.29 30.36
C GLN A 57 -10.43 -10.87 29.94
N GLU A 58 -10.37 -12.19 29.72
CA GLU A 58 -9.16 -12.85 29.24
C GLU A 58 -8.80 -12.40 27.81
N ALA A 59 -9.77 -12.37 26.89
CA ALA A 59 -9.58 -11.91 25.51
C ALA A 59 -9.00 -10.48 25.45
N LEU A 60 -9.56 -9.57 26.24
CA LEU A 60 -9.08 -8.18 26.33
C LEU A 60 -7.65 -8.10 26.90
N SER A 61 -7.33 -8.92 27.90
CA SER A 61 -5.98 -8.96 28.47
C SER A 61 -4.94 -9.46 27.46
N LEU A 62 -5.28 -10.51 26.70
CA LEU A 62 -4.44 -11.07 25.63
C LEU A 62 -4.28 -10.08 24.47
N TYR A 63 -5.36 -9.39 24.09
CA TYR A 63 -5.35 -8.37 23.06
C TYR A 63 -4.42 -7.21 23.44
N ALA A 64 -4.53 -6.71 24.67
CA ALA A 64 -3.66 -5.65 25.18
C ALA A 64 -2.18 -6.07 25.24
N ALA A 65 -1.91 -7.37 25.43
CA ALA A 65 -0.57 -7.94 25.39
C ALA A 65 -0.04 -8.25 23.97
N GLY A 66 -0.81 -7.95 22.92
CA GLY A 66 -0.44 -8.26 21.53
C GLY A 66 -0.50 -9.75 21.18
N GLN A 67 -1.05 -10.60 22.05
CA GLN A 67 -1.23 -12.03 21.80
C GLN A 67 -2.49 -12.29 20.96
N PHE A 68 -2.54 -11.65 19.79
CA PHE A 68 -3.71 -11.63 18.91
C PHE A 68 -4.30 -13.01 18.58
N PRO A 69 -3.52 -14.05 18.23
CA PRO A 69 -4.09 -15.37 17.93
C PRO A 69 -4.93 -15.93 19.08
N ARG A 70 -4.41 -15.84 20.31
CA ARG A 70 -5.10 -16.30 21.52
C ARG A 70 -6.26 -15.39 21.89
N ALA A 71 -6.09 -14.08 21.73
CA ALA A 71 -7.15 -13.11 21.99
C ALA A 71 -8.37 -13.37 21.09
N CYS A 72 -8.15 -13.54 19.78
CA CYS A 72 -9.23 -13.74 18.82
C CYS A 72 -9.91 -15.10 19.02
N GLU A 73 -9.17 -16.14 19.43
CA GLU A 73 -9.78 -17.41 19.85
C GLU A 73 -10.75 -17.20 21.04
N ARG A 74 -10.37 -16.40 22.04
CA ARG A 74 -11.23 -16.15 23.21
C ARG A 74 -12.42 -15.26 22.87
N PHE A 75 -12.25 -14.26 22.00
CA PHE A 75 -13.39 -13.50 21.47
C PHE A 75 -14.35 -14.40 20.69
N ALA A 76 -13.85 -15.25 19.80
CA ALA A 76 -14.65 -16.16 18.97
C ALA A 76 -15.46 -17.14 19.82
N ARG A 77 -14.83 -17.85 20.77
CA ARG A 77 -15.56 -18.75 21.68
C ARG A 77 -16.66 -18.05 22.44
N ALA A 78 -16.40 -16.82 22.85
CA ALA A 78 -17.36 -16.07 23.62
C ALA A 78 -18.41 -15.38 22.72
N ALA A 79 -18.23 -15.37 21.39
CA ALA A 79 -19.27 -15.08 20.41
C ALA A 79 -20.09 -16.36 20.09
N ASP A 80 -19.48 -17.55 20.11
CA ASP A 80 -20.20 -18.83 19.96
C ASP A 80 -21.19 -19.09 21.11
N GLU A 81 -20.88 -18.61 22.33
CA GLU A 81 -21.80 -18.65 23.49
C GLU A 81 -23.01 -17.69 23.33
N ASP A 82 -22.91 -16.69 22.45
CA ASP A 82 -23.98 -15.72 22.15
C ASP A 82 -23.98 -15.32 20.66
N PRO A 83 -24.32 -16.26 19.73
CA PRO A 83 -24.16 -16.05 18.29
C PRO A 83 -25.02 -14.93 17.73
N GLY A 84 -26.14 -14.63 18.40
CA GLY A 84 -27.07 -13.58 18.01
C GLY A 84 -26.52 -12.17 18.24
N SER A 85 -25.57 -12.01 19.17
CA SER A 85 -25.15 -10.70 19.64
C SER A 85 -24.20 -9.98 18.67
N PRO A 86 -24.63 -8.85 18.08
CA PRO A 86 -23.78 -8.08 17.17
C PRO A 86 -22.54 -7.52 17.84
N ALA A 87 -22.62 -7.22 19.15
CA ALA A 87 -21.48 -6.74 19.92
C ALA A 87 -20.35 -7.78 19.98
N ARG A 88 -20.69 -9.07 20.11
CA ARG A 88 -19.69 -10.15 20.17
C ARG A 88 -19.00 -10.34 18.82
N ARG A 89 -19.76 -10.36 17.72
CA ARG A 89 -19.20 -10.38 16.36
C ARG A 89 -18.30 -9.18 16.10
N GLN A 90 -18.71 -7.99 16.56
CA GLN A 90 -17.89 -6.79 16.48
C GLN A 90 -16.59 -6.91 17.29
N ASP A 91 -16.59 -7.55 18.45
CA ASP A 91 -15.37 -7.81 19.23
C ASP A 91 -14.40 -8.72 18.46
N VAL A 92 -14.90 -9.77 17.81
CA VAL A 92 -14.09 -10.66 16.95
C VAL A 92 -13.54 -9.89 15.75
N GLY A 93 -14.38 -9.09 15.07
CA GLY A 93 -13.97 -8.23 13.97
C GLY A 93 -12.85 -7.24 14.36
N ARG A 94 -12.99 -6.57 15.50
CA ARG A 94 -11.95 -5.68 16.06
C ARG A 94 -10.67 -6.44 16.41
N CYS A 95 -10.78 -7.68 16.89
CA CYS A 95 -9.60 -8.49 17.18
C CYS A 95 -8.77 -8.76 15.93
N PHE A 96 -9.44 -9.21 14.86
CA PHE A 96 -8.81 -9.43 13.56
C PHE A 96 -8.28 -8.12 12.94
N GLU A 97 -8.99 -7.01 13.13
CA GLU A 97 -8.50 -5.69 12.72
C GLU A 97 -7.16 -5.37 13.39
N GLY A 98 -7.08 -5.46 14.72
CA GLY A 98 -5.86 -5.20 15.48
C GLY A 98 -4.69 -6.09 15.06
N TRP A 99 -4.95 -7.38 14.84
CA TRP A 99 -3.96 -8.33 14.36
C TRP A 99 -3.49 -8.00 12.94
N GLY A 100 -4.41 -7.71 12.02
CA GLY A 100 -4.08 -7.32 10.65
C GLY A 100 -3.19 -6.07 10.60
N TRP A 101 -3.46 -5.09 11.46
CA TRP A 101 -2.62 -3.91 11.59
C TRP A 101 -1.21 -4.23 12.11
N GLN A 102 -1.06 -5.18 13.05
CA GLN A 102 0.26 -5.65 13.46
C GLN A 102 0.99 -6.33 12.31
N ALA A 103 0.32 -7.23 11.58
CA ALA A 103 0.90 -7.92 10.43
C ALA A 103 1.39 -6.91 9.37
N LEU A 104 0.64 -5.85 9.08
CA LEU A 104 1.09 -4.78 8.19
C LEU A 104 2.34 -4.05 8.70
N ARG A 105 2.40 -3.69 9.98
CA ARG A 105 3.57 -3.02 10.58
C ARG A 105 4.82 -3.89 10.52
N GLU A 106 4.66 -5.20 10.57
CA GLU A 106 5.74 -6.19 10.44
C GLU A 106 6.06 -6.54 8.99
N GLY A 107 5.49 -5.83 8.01
CA GLY A 107 5.78 -6.04 6.59
C GLY A 107 5.12 -7.28 6.00
N ARG A 108 4.09 -7.84 6.65
CA ARG A 108 3.36 -9.06 6.22
C ARG A 108 1.98 -8.73 5.63
N PRO A 109 1.89 -8.08 4.45
CA PRO A 109 0.62 -7.59 3.90
C PRO A 109 -0.32 -8.70 3.43
N ASP A 110 0.20 -9.82 2.96
CA ASP A 110 -0.64 -10.96 2.53
C ASP A 110 -1.35 -11.62 3.72
N GLU A 111 -0.67 -11.71 4.87
CA GLU A 111 -1.30 -12.15 6.12
C GLU A 111 -2.33 -11.13 6.62
N ALA A 112 -2.00 -9.84 6.57
CA ALA A 112 -2.95 -8.79 6.93
C ALA A 112 -4.22 -8.83 6.07
N LEU A 113 -4.10 -9.05 4.76
CA LEU A 113 -5.25 -9.25 3.87
C LEU A 113 -6.17 -10.37 4.34
N LEU A 114 -5.61 -11.51 4.77
CA LEU A 114 -6.39 -12.64 5.28
C LEU A 114 -7.09 -12.26 6.59
N LEU A 115 -6.38 -11.62 7.52
CA LEU A 115 -6.91 -11.20 8.81
C LEU A 115 -8.05 -10.18 8.65
N PHE A 116 -7.90 -9.17 7.79
CA PHE A 116 -8.97 -8.20 7.54
C PHE A 116 -10.20 -8.85 6.89
N ARG A 117 -10.02 -9.83 5.99
CA ARG A 117 -11.14 -10.62 5.44
C ARG A 117 -11.85 -11.44 6.51
N GLN A 118 -11.12 -12.01 7.48
CA GLN A 118 -11.74 -12.70 8.62
C GLN A 118 -12.56 -11.74 9.47
N GLY A 119 -12.04 -10.54 9.75
CA GLY A 119 -12.79 -9.50 10.45
C GLY A 119 -14.06 -9.07 9.71
N LEU A 120 -13.99 -8.92 8.38
CA LEU A 120 -15.16 -8.64 7.55
C LEU A 120 -16.16 -9.80 7.48
N GLY A 121 -15.73 -11.05 7.72
CA GLY A 121 -16.65 -12.17 7.88
C GLY A 121 -17.61 -11.99 9.07
N GLU A 122 -17.15 -11.32 10.13
CA GLU A 122 -17.93 -11.03 11.33
C GLU A 122 -18.71 -9.72 11.23
N THR A 123 -18.09 -8.71 10.61
CA THR A 123 -18.67 -7.38 10.39
C THR A 123 -18.48 -6.92 8.94
N PRO A 124 -19.36 -7.34 8.01
CA PRO A 124 -19.18 -7.15 6.56
C PRO A 124 -19.05 -5.71 6.09
N ASP A 125 -19.75 -4.78 6.75
CA ASP A 125 -19.83 -3.38 6.33
C ASP A 125 -19.01 -2.44 7.23
N ALA A 126 -18.12 -2.97 8.06
CA ALA A 126 -17.30 -2.18 8.97
C ALA A 126 -16.33 -1.28 8.17
N PRO A 127 -16.48 0.07 8.19
CA PRO A 127 -15.67 0.96 7.35
C PRO A 127 -14.17 0.88 7.67
N SER A 128 -13.81 0.71 8.95
CA SER A 128 -12.42 0.57 9.39
C SER A 128 -11.74 -0.65 8.77
N LEU A 129 -12.42 -1.80 8.78
CA LEU A 129 -11.94 -3.05 8.19
C LEU A 129 -11.90 -2.99 6.66
N LEU A 130 -12.88 -2.37 6.01
CA LEU A 130 -12.88 -2.16 4.56
C LEU A 130 -11.71 -1.28 4.12
N LYS A 131 -11.43 -0.19 4.85
CA LYS A 131 -10.24 0.64 4.66
C LYS A 131 -8.96 -0.16 4.87
N ALA A 132 -8.87 -0.90 5.96
CA ALA A 132 -7.69 -1.69 6.30
C ALA A 132 -7.40 -2.78 5.24
N LEU A 133 -8.45 -3.44 4.74
CA LEU A 133 -8.35 -4.39 3.63
C LEU A 133 -7.81 -3.72 2.36
N GLY A 134 -8.34 -2.54 2.02
CA GLY A 134 -7.87 -1.76 0.88
C GLY A 134 -6.39 -1.38 0.98
N LEU A 135 -5.97 -0.88 2.14
CA LEU A 135 -4.58 -0.56 2.39
C LEU A 135 -3.67 -1.80 2.31
N ALA A 136 -4.08 -2.91 2.92
CA ALA A 136 -3.33 -4.16 2.83
C ALA A 136 -3.20 -4.67 1.39
N ALA A 137 -4.25 -4.53 0.57
CA ALA A 137 -4.21 -4.88 -0.85
C ALA A 137 -3.16 -4.06 -1.61
N VAL A 138 -3.02 -2.76 -1.31
CA VAL A 138 -1.96 -1.92 -1.88
C VAL A 138 -0.57 -2.42 -1.48
N HIS A 139 -0.33 -2.67 -0.19
CA HIS A 139 0.96 -3.17 0.30
C HIS A 139 1.29 -4.61 -0.18
N ALA A 140 0.26 -5.40 -0.51
CA ALA A 140 0.40 -6.73 -1.10
C ALA A 140 0.65 -6.67 -2.62
N GLY A 141 0.80 -5.48 -3.22
CA GLY A 141 1.00 -5.35 -4.67
C GLY A 141 -0.25 -5.71 -5.49
N ARG A 142 -1.43 -5.64 -4.86
CA ARG A 142 -2.74 -5.96 -5.45
C ARG A 142 -3.65 -4.72 -5.47
N PRO A 143 -3.21 -3.57 -6.02
CA PRO A 143 -3.96 -2.31 -5.97
C PRO A 143 -5.34 -2.38 -6.65
N GLY A 144 -5.55 -3.31 -7.59
CA GLY A 144 -6.86 -3.54 -8.20
C GLY A 144 -7.90 -4.06 -7.20
N GLU A 145 -7.49 -4.85 -6.20
CA GLU A 145 -8.38 -5.37 -5.15
C GLU A 145 -8.67 -4.34 -4.05
N ALA A 146 -7.91 -3.24 -4.01
CA ALA A 146 -8.10 -2.19 -3.02
C ALA A 146 -9.33 -1.31 -3.31
N LEU A 147 -9.72 -1.16 -4.59
CA LEU A 147 -10.73 -0.20 -5.02
C LEU A 147 -12.10 -0.45 -4.37
N ALA A 148 -12.68 -1.63 -4.57
CA ALA A 148 -14.05 -1.91 -4.12
C ALA A 148 -14.23 -1.81 -2.59
N PRO A 149 -13.32 -2.35 -1.73
CA PRO A 149 -13.39 -2.13 -0.29
C PRO A 149 -13.28 -0.66 0.10
N LEU A 150 -12.34 0.08 -0.49
CA LEU A 150 -12.17 1.52 -0.17
C LEU A 150 -13.40 2.33 -0.60
N GLU A 151 -13.98 2.06 -1.77
CA GLU A 151 -15.21 2.71 -2.23
C GLU A 151 -16.38 2.47 -1.28
N SER A 152 -16.52 1.23 -0.80
CA SER A 152 -17.52 0.85 0.19
C SER A 152 -17.28 1.58 1.52
N ALA A 153 -16.02 1.64 1.98
CA ALA A 153 -15.65 2.36 3.20
C ALA A 153 -16.03 3.85 3.13
N VAL A 154 -15.67 4.55 2.03
CA VAL A 154 -15.90 6.00 1.89
C VAL A 154 -17.35 6.37 1.60
N THR A 155 -18.18 5.39 1.21
CA THR A 155 -19.63 5.52 1.05
C THR A 155 -20.32 5.42 2.40
N ALA A 156 -19.85 4.53 3.28
CA ALA A 156 -20.40 4.35 4.63
C ALA A 156 -20.00 5.50 5.56
N GLU A 157 -18.75 5.96 5.52
CA GLU A 157 -18.23 7.02 6.38
C GLU A 157 -17.27 7.95 5.62
N PHE A 158 -17.24 9.23 5.98
CA PHE A 158 -16.21 10.12 5.44
C PHE A 158 -14.85 9.79 6.08
N ASP A 159 -13.91 9.35 5.26
CA ASP A 159 -12.51 9.12 5.65
C ASP A 159 -11.59 9.78 4.62
N ALA A 160 -10.85 10.82 5.04
CA ALA A 160 -9.98 11.59 4.16
C ALA A 160 -8.80 10.76 3.63
N GLU A 161 -8.23 9.88 4.45
CA GLU A 161 -7.10 9.03 4.08
C GLU A 161 -7.52 7.97 3.06
N ALA A 162 -8.67 7.33 3.25
CA ALA A 162 -9.21 6.35 2.31
C ALA A 162 -9.57 7.01 0.96
N ARG A 163 -10.12 8.22 0.99
CA ARG A 163 -10.39 9.01 -0.23
C ARG A 163 -9.11 9.44 -0.94
N LEU A 164 -8.08 9.85 -0.19
CA LEU A 164 -6.76 10.17 -0.76
C LEU A 164 -6.12 8.94 -1.41
N LEU A 165 -6.23 7.77 -0.77
CA LEU A 165 -5.75 6.51 -1.34
C LEU A 165 -6.50 6.14 -2.62
N LEU A 166 -7.84 6.26 -2.65
CA LEU A 166 -8.63 6.08 -3.87
C LEU A 166 -8.19 7.05 -4.98
N ALA A 167 -7.90 8.30 -4.65
CA ALA A 167 -7.42 9.27 -5.62
C ALA A 167 -6.09 8.86 -6.25
N HIS A 168 -5.12 8.41 -5.45
CA HIS A 168 -3.86 7.86 -5.96
C HIS A 168 -4.08 6.64 -6.86
N LEU A 169 -4.92 5.70 -6.45
CA LEU A 169 -5.22 4.49 -7.22
C LEU A 169 -5.91 4.81 -8.55
N TYR A 170 -6.82 5.79 -8.56
CA TYR A 170 -7.49 6.24 -9.78
C TYR A 170 -6.55 7.02 -10.71
N ASP A 171 -5.66 7.85 -10.17
CA ASP A 171 -4.63 8.50 -10.97
C ASP A 171 -3.74 7.47 -11.66
N GLN A 172 -3.19 6.50 -10.91
CA GLN A 172 -2.33 5.43 -11.46
C GLN A 172 -3.03 4.62 -12.56
N ARG A 173 -4.35 4.43 -12.45
CA ARG A 173 -5.18 3.72 -13.45
C ARG A 173 -5.67 4.60 -14.60
N ASP A 174 -5.13 5.82 -14.74
CA ASP A 174 -5.49 6.78 -15.77
C ASP A 174 -7.00 7.10 -15.79
N SER A 175 -7.57 7.26 -14.59
CA SER A 175 -8.97 7.67 -14.35
C SER A 175 -9.03 9.00 -13.58
N PRO A 176 -8.52 10.10 -14.16
CA PRO A 176 -8.30 11.37 -13.46
C PRO A 176 -9.60 11.97 -12.90
N GLU A 177 -10.74 11.84 -13.58
CA GLU A 177 -12.01 12.42 -13.14
C GLU A 177 -12.47 11.83 -11.81
N ARG A 178 -12.28 10.52 -11.62
CA ARG A 178 -12.59 9.84 -10.35
C ARG A 178 -11.64 10.29 -9.25
N ALA A 179 -10.34 10.42 -9.56
CA ALA A 179 -9.35 10.94 -8.63
C ALA A 179 -9.69 12.37 -8.16
N LEU A 180 -10.00 13.26 -9.11
CA LEU A 180 -10.42 14.64 -8.83
C LEU A 180 -11.68 14.70 -7.97
N GLY A 181 -12.66 13.83 -8.23
CA GLY A 181 -13.88 13.72 -7.40
C GLY A 181 -13.57 13.42 -5.93
N HIS A 182 -12.70 12.45 -5.66
CA HIS A 182 -12.28 12.13 -4.29
C HIS A 182 -11.48 13.27 -3.64
N LEU A 183 -10.57 13.90 -4.37
CA LEU A 183 -9.73 15.00 -3.85
C LEU A 183 -10.55 16.24 -3.50
N ARG A 184 -11.50 16.61 -4.36
CA ARG A 184 -12.44 17.71 -4.09
C ARG A 184 -13.29 17.41 -2.86
N ALA A 185 -13.79 16.18 -2.71
CA ALA A 185 -14.56 15.79 -1.54
C ALA A 185 -13.74 15.87 -0.23
N VAL A 186 -12.44 15.55 -0.27
CA VAL A 186 -11.55 15.75 0.89
C VAL A 186 -11.41 17.25 1.19
N LEU A 187 -11.07 18.06 0.20
CA LEU A 187 -10.80 19.49 0.38
C LEU A 187 -12.04 20.33 0.71
N GLU A 188 -13.23 19.85 0.35
CA GLU A 188 -14.50 20.45 0.76
C GLU A 188 -14.70 20.38 2.29
N ARG A 189 -14.31 19.26 2.92
CA ARG A 189 -14.40 19.08 4.38
C ARG A 189 -13.15 19.51 5.13
N GLU A 190 -11.99 19.32 4.53
CA GLU A 190 -10.69 19.61 5.10
C GLU A 190 -9.89 20.52 4.15
N PRO A 191 -10.21 21.83 4.08
CA PRO A 191 -9.55 22.74 3.14
C PRO A 191 -8.03 22.86 3.36
N ALA A 192 -7.55 22.56 4.55
CA ALA A 192 -6.13 22.59 4.93
C ALA A 192 -5.39 21.26 4.65
N HIS A 193 -6.02 20.26 4.04
CA HIS A 193 -5.39 18.97 3.77
C HIS A 193 -4.32 19.07 2.67
N GLU A 194 -3.07 19.33 3.08
CA GLU A 194 -1.94 19.63 2.19
C GLU A 194 -1.67 18.54 1.13
N ALA A 195 -1.70 17.26 1.51
CA ALA A 195 -1.44 16.18 0.56
C ALA A 195 -2.52 16.07 -0.53
N ALA A 196 -3.80 16.21 -0.16
CA ALA A 196 -4.91 16.24 -1.11
C ALA A 196 -4.82 17.47 -2.04
N ARG A 197 -4.44 18.64 -1.52
CA ARG A 197 -4.23 19.84 -2.34
C ARG A 197 -3.13 19.64 -3.37
N ARG A 198 -1.96 19.15 -2.95
CA ARG A 198 -0.84 18.87 -3.87
C ARG A 198 -1.20 17.85 -4.93
N LEU A 199 -1.93 16.78 -4.56
CA LEU A 199 -2.36 15.78 -5.53
C LEU A 199 -3.44 16.33 -6.48
N LEU A 200 -4.36 17.16 -6.00
CA LEU A 200 -5.35 17.82 -6.85
C LEU A 200 -4.65 18.68 -7.90
N GLU A 201 -3.73 19.55 -7.49
CA GLU A 201 -2.96 20.40 -8.41
C GLU A 201 -2.18 19.59 -9.45
N LYS A 202 -1.59 18.45 -9.06
CA LYS A 202 -0.92 17.53 -9.98
C LYS A 202 -1.92 16.96 -11.00
N VAL A 203 -2.98 16.32 -10.52
CA VAL A 203 -3.94 15.61 -11.38
C VAL A 203 -4.70 16.57 -12.28
N GLU A 204 -5.07 17.77 -11.83
CA GLU A 204 -5.72 18.79 -12.66
C GLU A 204 -4.81 19.26 -13.80
N ARG A 205 -3.54 19.54 -13.48
CA ARG A 205 -2.55 19.96 -14.49
C ARG A 205 -2.32 18.88 -15.55
N GLU A 206 -2.14 17.63 -15.11
CA GLU A 206 -1.97 16.49 -16.01
C GLU A 206 -3.21 16.25 -16.86
N HIS A 207 -4.39 16.25 -16.25
CA HIS A 207 -5.66 16.05 -16.95
C HIS A 207 -5.91 17.13 -18.01
N GLN A 208 -5.67 18.41 -17.67
CA GLN A 208 -5.80 19.51 -18.61
C GLN A 208 -4.80 19.40 -19.76
N ALA A 209 -3.54 19.06 -19.47
CA ALA A 209 -2.49 18.96 -20.47
C ALA A 209 -2.71 17.77 -21.44
N GLU A 210 -3.38 16.72 -20.97
CA GLU A 210 -3.64 15.48 -21.70
C GLU A 210 -5.04 15.44 -22.35
N ALA A 211 -5.85 16.49 -22.22
CA ALA A 211 -7.24 16.51 -22.68
C ALA A 211 -7.41 16.20 -24.18
N ASP A 212 -6.50 16.71 -25.02
CA ASP A 212 -6.52 16.53 -26.47
C ASP A 212 -5.68 15.33 -26.95
N PHE A 213 -5.22 14.48 -26.03
CA PHE A 213 -4.38 13.34 -26.38
C PHE A 213 -5.21 12.22 -26.98
N GLN A 214 -4.69 11.62 -28.05
CA GLN A 214 -5.18 10.38 -28.62
C GLN A 214 -4.53 9.18 -27.94
N ARG A 215 -5.11 7.99 -28.13
CA ARG A 215 -4.67 6.75 -27.48
C ARG A 215 -4.42 5.66 -28.51
N ILE A 216 -3.26 5.00 -28.40
CA ILE A 216 -3.02 3.69 -29.01
C ILE A 216 -3.09 2.65 -27.90
N VAL A 217 -3.94 1.63 -28.09
CA VAL A 217 -4.07 0.51 -27.15
C VAL A 217 -3.41 -0.71 -27.77
N THR A 218 -2.42 -1.27 -27.07
CA THR A 218 -1.75 -2.52 -27.44
C THR A 218 -2.06 -3.60 -26.40
N PRO A 219 -1.60 -4.86 -26.57
CA PRO A 219 -1.74 -5.87 -25.53
C PRO A 219 -1.05 -5.48 -24.21
N ARG A 220 0.05 -4.72 -24.26
CA ARG A 220 0.89 -4.37 -23.10
C ARG A 220 0.78 -2.92 -22.64
N PHE A 221 0.34 -2.02 -23.51
CA PHE A 221 0.42 -0.58 -23.26
C PHE A 221 -0.87 0.16 -23.63
N VAL A 222 -1.07 1.30 -22.96
CA VAL A 222 -1.92 2.37 -23.47
C VAL A 222 -1.06 3.60 -23.66
N VAL A 223 -0.78 3.96 -24.92
CA VAL A 223 0.10 5.08 -25.26
C VAL A 223 -0.74 6.31 -25.58
N LYS A 224 -0.59 7.37 -24.77
CA LYS A 224 -1.26 8.67 -24.93
C LYS A 224 -0.31 9.65 -25.63
N TYR A 225 -0.79 10.36 -26.64
CA TYR A 225 0.03 11.26 -27.45
C TYR A 225 -0.78 12.40 -28.07
N ARG A 226 -0.14 13.52 -28.40
CA ARG A 226 -0.77 14.60 -29.18
C ARG A 226 -0.79 14.29 -30.68
N ARG A 227 -1.86 14.69 -31.39
CA ARG A 227 -2.02 14.47 -32.85
C ARG A 227 -0.83 14.96 -33.72
N ALA A 228 -0.06 15.93 -33.23
CA ALA A 228 1.12 16.45 -33.91
C ALA A 228 2.21 15.40 -34.17
N HIS A 229 2.23 14.28 -33.43
CA HIS A 229 3.18 13.19 -33.68
C HIS A 229 2.79 12.40 -34.94
N GLY A 230 3.75 12.31 -35.89
CA GLY A 230 3.60 11.54 -37.11
C GLY A 230 3.35 10.05 -36.86
N GLU A 231 2.68 9.36 -37.79
CA GLU A 231 2.37 7.93 -37.71
C GLU A 231 3.64 7.07 -37.57
N GLU A 232 4.71 7.41 -38.27
CA GLU A 232 6.00 6.70 -38.19
C GLU A 232 6.63 6.82 -36.80
N THR A 233 6.68 8.03 -36.23
CA THR A 233 7.10 8.28 -34.85
C THR A 233 6.34 7.40 -33.87
N ARG A 234 5.01 7.33 -34.00
CA ARG A 234 4.16 6.53 -33.11
C ARG A 234 4.46 5.05 -33.22
N ARG A 235 4.60 4.52 -34.44
CA ARG A 235 4.98 3.12 -34.67
C ARG A 235 6.36 2.80 -34.09
N ALA A 236 7.34 3.69 -34.26
CA ALA A 236 8.68 3.51 -33.73
C ALA A 236 8.69 3.47 -32.19
N VAL A 237 7.94 4.36 -31.53
CA VAL A 237 7.83 4.37 -30.05
C VAL A 237 7.14 3.11 -29.53
N VAL A 238 6.06 2.66 -30.17
CA VAL A 238 5.37 1.41 -29.77
C VAL A 238 6.29 0.20 -29.95
N ALA A 239 7.03 0.12 -31.06
CA ALA A 239 7.98 -0.96 -31.28
C ALA A 239 9.10 -0.96 -30.23
N ALA A 240 9.64 0.22 -29.88
CA ALA A 240 10.65 0.35 -28.84
C ALA A 240 10.11 -0.01 -27.44
N LEU A 241 8.85 0.31 -27.13
CA LEU A 241 8.16 -0.12 -25.91
C LEU A 241 8.04 -1.64 -25.82
N ASP A 242 7.64 -2.31 -26.89
CA ASP A 242 7.54 -3.77 -26.91
C ASP A 242 8.92 -4.44 -26.78
N ALA A 243 9.94 -3.93 -27.47
CA ALA A 243 11.31 -4.42 -27.36
C ALA A 243 11.88 -4.23 -25.94
N ALA A 244 11.62 -3.07 -25.33
CA ALA A 244 12.02 -2.78 -23.95
C ALA A 244 11.32 -3.71 -22.95
N ALA A 245 10.01 -3.90 -23.10
CA ALA A 245 9.25 -4.82 -22.25
C ALA A 245 9.77 -6.26 -22.37
N ASP A 246 10.07 -6.71 -23.58
CA ASP A 246 10.65 -8.03 -23.83
C ASP A 246 12.02 -8.20 -23.17
N ARG A 247 12.88 -7.18 -23.26
CA ARG A 247 14.21 -7.18 -22.62
C ARG A 247 14.09 -7.25 -21.10
N VAL A 248 13.28 -6.38 -20.50
CA VAL A 248 13.09 -6.31 -19.04
C VAL A 248 12.38 -7.56 -18.52
N ALA A 249 11.35 -8.06 -19.22
CA ALA A 249 10.65 -9.30 -18.86
C ALA A 249 11.61 -10.49 -18.83
N ARG A 250 12.46 -10.66 -19.85
CA ARG A 250 13.50 -11.71 -19.86
C ARG A 250 14.50 -11.53 -18.73
N ALA A 251 14.96 -10.31 -18.50
CA ALA A 251 15.97 -10.03 -17.47
C ALA A 251 15.43 -10.25 -16.07
N LEU A 252 14.22 -9.83 -15.74
CA LEU A 252 13.66 -9.88 -14.38
C LEU A 252 12.67 -11.03 -14.15
N ALA A 253 12.43 -11.89 -15.15
CA ALA A 253 11.33 -12.86 -15.13
C ALA A 253 9.98 -12.20 -14.78
N TYR A 254 9.76 -11.01 -15.32
CA TYR A 254 8.64 -10.14 -14.99
C TYR A 254 7.51 -10.28 -16.01
N ALA A 255 6.28 -10.41 -15.52
CA ALA A 255 5.07 -10.35 -16.33
C ALA A 255 4.12 -9.30 -15.72
N PRO A 256 3.77 -8.23 -16.45
CA PRO A 256 2.85 -7.21 -15.94
C PRO A 256 1.43 -7.79 -15.79
N SER A 257 0.74 -7.43 -14.70
CA SER A 257 -0.64 -7.86 -14.43
C SER A 257 -1.71 -7.08 -15.22
N GLY A 258 -1.30 -6.05 -15.97
CA GLY A 258 -2.17 -5.21 -16.78
C GLY A 258 -1.40 -4.35 -17.77
N ARG A 259 -2.11 -3.50 -18.50
CA ARG A 259 -1.48 -2.56 -19.44
C ARG A 259 -0.82 -1.42 -18.67
N VAL A 260 0.40 -1.05 -19.08
CA VAL A 260 1.09 0.13 -18.55
C VAL A 260 0.70 1.34 -19.38
N THR A 261 0.27 2.42 -18.71
CA THR A 261 -0.02 3.69 -19.39
C THR A 261 1.29 4.41 -19.68
N VAL A 262 1.48 4.82 -20.93
CA VAL A 262 2.64 5.60 -21.38
C VAL A 262 2.13 6.95 -21.91
N VAL A 263 2.69 8.05 -21.45
CA VAL A 263 2.29 9.41 -21.85
C VAL A 263 3.46 10.10 -22.54
N LEU A 264 3.27 10.48 -23.80
CA LEU A 264 4.29 11.15 -24.60
C LEU A 264 4.08 12.67 -24.54
N TYR A 265 5.07 13.39 -24.04
CA TYR A 265 5.05 14.84 -23.94
C TYR A 265 6.03 15.49 -24.91
N GLU A 266 5.67 16.67 -25.40
CA GLU A 266 6.65 17.60 -25.97
C GLU A 266 7.52 18.20 -24.84
N GLN A 267 8.77 18.57 -25.14
CA GLN A 267 9.73 19.04 -24.13
C GLN A 267 9.22 20.18 -23.24
N ARG A 268 8.54 21.19 -23.82
CA ARG A 268 7.99 22.32 -23.04
C ARG A 268 6.87 21.85 -22.11
N GLN A 269 6.00 20.97 -22.61
CA GLN A 269 4.90 20.42 -21.83
C GLN A 269 5.40 19.51 -20.71
N TRP A 270 6.50 18.78 -20.93
CA TRP A 270 7.14 17.95 -19.90
C TRP A 270 7.51 18.75 -18.65
N GLU A 271 8.19 19.88 -18.84
CA GLU A 271 8.62 20.76 -17.74
C GLU A 271 7.41 21.32 -16.98
N ASP A 272 6.40 21.81 -17.73
CA ASP A 272 5.17 22.36 -17.17
C ASP A 272 4.39 21.31 -16.36
N VAL A 273 4.23 20.10 -16.91
CA VAL A 273 3.35 19.06 -16.38
C VAL A 273 4.00 18.27 -15.26
N THR A 274 5.27 17.87 -15.40
CA THR A 274 5.91 17.03 -14.38
C THR A 274 6.46 17.86 -13.23
N ARG A 275 6.85 19.13 -13.49
CA ARG A 275 7.65 19.97 -12.57
C ARG A 275 8.90 19.25 -12.03
N VAL A 276 9.32 18.16 -12.68
CA VAL A 276 10.58 17.50 -12.41
C VAL A 276 11.67 18.36 -13.05
N HIS A 277 12.82 18.44 -12.39
CA HIS A 277 13.92 19.29 -12.85
C HIS A 277 14.37 18.83 -14.25
N GLY A 278 14.82 19.75 -15.09
CA GLY A 278 15.04 19.51 -16.54
C GLY A 278 16.08 18.45 -16.91
N TRP A 279 16.72 17.80 -15.94
CA TRP A 279 17.62 16.67 -16.16
C TRP A 279 16.92 15.30 -16.20
N ALA A 280 15.67 15.20 -15.74
CA ALA A 280 14.93 13.95 -15.82
C ALA A 280 14.58 13.62 -17.28
N THR A 281 15.04 12.45 -17.74
CA THR A 281 14.86 11.99 -19.13
C THR A 281 13.61 11.15 -19.32
N GLY A 282 12.93 10.79 -18.23
CA GLY A 282 11.64 10.14 -18.15
C GLY A 282 11.20 10.06 -16.69
N LEU A 283 9.98 9.57 -16.45
CA LEU A 283 9.43 9.42 -15.10
C LEU A 283 8.46 8.24 -15.07
N PHE A 284 8.61 7.40 -14.03
CA PHE A 284 7.60 6.43 -13.63
C PHE A 284 6.89 6.86 -12.33
N ASP A 285 5.60 7.18 -12.42
CA ASP A 285 4.74 7.54 -11.27
C ASP A 285 3.53 6.59 -11.11
N GLY A 286 3.64 5.38 -11.68
CA GLY A 286 2.51 4.49 -11.98
C GLY A 286 2.11 4.54 -13.46
N LYS A 287 2.45 5.65 -14.13
CA LYS A 287 2.48 5.78 -15.60
C LYS A 287 3.92 6.02 -16.01
N ILE A 288 4.29 5.59 -17.22
CA ILE A 288 5.56 5.97 -17.82
C ILE A 288 5.32 7.29 -18.57
N ARG A 289 6.07 8.34 -18.23
CA ARG A 289 6.00 9.64 -18.90
C ARG A 289 7.31 9.88 -19.63
N LEU A 290 7.24 10.17 -20.92
CA LEU A 290 8.41 10.34 -21.78
C LEU A 290 8.39 11.72 -22.45
N PRO A 291 9.43 12.56 -22.25
CA PRO A 291 9.65 13.73 -23.08
C PRO A 291 10.21 13.27 -24.44
N LEU A 292 9.40 13.36 -25.49
CA LEU A 292 9.82 13.05 -26.84
C LEU A 292 9.89 14.32 -27.70
N PRO A 293 11.08 14.67 -28.23
CA PRO A 293 11.19 15.74 -29.21
C PRO A 293 10.46 15.37 -30.52
N SER A 294 10.10 16.38 -31.31
CA SER A 294 9.42 16.19 -32.61
C SER A 294 10.22 15.31 -33.57
N THR A 295 11.55 15.37 -33.48
CA THR A 295 12.47 14.47 -34.17
C THR A 295 12.98 13.45 -33.18
N LEU A 296 12.69 12.16 -33.40
CA LEU A 296 13.12 11.11 -32.49
C LEU A 296 14.65 11.00 -32.44
N PRO A 297 15.21 10.66 -31.26
CA PRO A 297 16.60 10.25 -31.19
C PRO A 297 16.82 8.94 -31.97
N PRO A 298 18.09 8.57 -32.24
CA PRO A 298 18.40 7.28 -32.84
C PRO A 298 17.74 6.12 -32.09
N VAL A 299 17.28 5.09 -32.80
CA VAL A 299 16.50 3.97 -32.24
C VAL A 299 17.16 3.37 -31.00
N ALA A 300 18.48 3.12 -31.04
CA ALA A 300 19.21 2.58 -29.90
C ALA A 300 19.17 3.49 -28.66
N GLN A 301 19.15 4.81 -28.83
CA GLN A 301 19.02 5.75 -27.71
C GLN A 301 17.59 5.78 -27.17
N LEU A 302 16.59 5.74 -28.05
CA LEU A 302 15.18 5.66 -27.67
C LEU A 302 14.89 4.38 -26.89
N GLU A 303 15.38 3.24 -27.36
CA GLU A 303 15.22 1.94 -26.69
C GLU A 303 15.87 1.94 -25.30
N ARG A 304 17.08 2.48 -25.14
CA ARG A 304 17.73 2.57 -23.83
C ARG A 304 16.89 3.38 -22.83
N LEU A 305 16.42 4.55 -23.27
CA LEU A 305 15.56 5.39 -22.44
C LEU A 305 14.30 4.64 -22.01
N ILE A 306 13.62 3.98 -22.95
CA ILE A 306 12.38 3.27 -22.64
C ILE A 306 12.65 2.04 -21.76
N VAL A 307 13.76 1.34 -21.94
CA VAL A 307 14.18 0.25 -21.04
C VAL A 307 14.39 0.76 -19.62
N HIS A 308 15.04 1.91 -19.45
CA HIS A 308 15.23 2.54 -18.15
C HIS A 308 13.88 2.81 -17.46
N GLU A 309 12.96 3.51 -18.15
CA GLU A 309 11.66 3.85 -17.57
C GLU A 309 10.77 2.63 -17.31
N TYR A 310 10.78 1.64 -18.21
CA TYR A 310 10.03 0.41 -18.00
C TYR A 310 10.63 -0.46 -16.89
N ALA A 311 11.95 -0.41 -16.68
CA ALA A 311 12.60 -1.09 -15.56
C ALA A 311 12.07 -0.58 -14.21
N HIS A 312 11.87 0.73 -14.04
CA HIS A 312 11.26 1.28 -12.83
C HIS A 312 9.89 0.65 -12.53
N ALA A 313 9.06 0.47 -13.55
CA ALA A 313 7.76 -0.18 -13.41
C ALA A 313 7.89 -1.65 -12.96
N ALA A 314 8.79 -2.40 -13.58
CA ALA A 314 9.03 -3.81 -13.24
C ALA A 314 9.60 -3.98 -11.82
N ILE A 315 10.59 -3.15 -11.45
CA ILE A 315 11.21 -3.15 -10.11
C ILE A 315 10.17 -2.80 -9.06
N HIS A 316 9.38 -1.75 -9.30
CA HIS A 316 8.30 -1.35 -8.38
C HIS A 316 7.31 -2.49 -8.16
N HIS A 317 6.92 -3.20 -9.23
CA HIS A 317 5.98 -4.32 -9.13
C HIS A 317 6.56 -5.50 -8.34
N LEU A 318 7.77 -5.95 -8.70
CA LEU A 318 8.42 -7.10 -8.07
C LEU A 318 8.72 -6.84 -6.59
N ALA A 319 9.22 -5.65 -6.26
CA ALA A 319 9.52 -5.25 -4.88
C ALA A 319 8.30 -4.69 -4.14
N ARG A 320 7.12 -4.62 -4.77
CA ARG A 320 5.89 -4.00 -4.25
C ARG A 320 6.13 -2.61 -3.64
N GLY A 321 6.93 -1.80 -4.32
CA GLY A 321 7.32 -0.45 -3.91
C GLY A 321 8.30 -0.35 -2.73
N ARG A 322 8.90 -1.47 -2.28
CA ARG A 322 9.87 -1.49 -1.17
C ARG A 322 11.33 -1.39 -1.58
N ALA A 323 11.63 -1.40 -2.88
CA ALA A 323 13.01 -1.20 -3.33
C ALA A 323 13.44 0.26 -3.06
N PRO A 324 14.65 0.48 -2.50
CA PRO A 324 15.19 1.83 -2.33
C PRO A 324 15.49 2.48 -3.68
N ARG A 325 15.59 3.81 -3.71
CA ARG A 325 15.79 4.55 -4.96
C ARG A 325 17.13 4.22 -5.61
N TRP A 326 18.20 4.02 -4.85
CA TRP A 326 19.48 3.60 -5.44
C TRP A 326 19.37 2.27 -6.20
N LEU A 327 18.56 1.31 -5.71
CA LEU A 327 18.38 0.03 -6.39
C LEU A 327 17.54 0.20 -7.65
N HIS A 328 16.51 1.05 -7.59
CA HIS A 328 15.73 1.46 -8.76
C HIS A 328 16.61 2.01 -9.88
N GLU A 329 17.37 3.07 -9.60
CA GLU A 329 18.19 3.74 -10.60
C GLU A 329 19.34 2.86 -11.11
N GLY A 330 20.08 2.21 -10.19
CA GLY A 330 21.21 1.37 -10.57
C GLY A 330 20.82 0.17 -11.44
N LEU A 331 19.68 -0.49 -11.13
CA LEU A 331 19.19 -1.62 -11.92
C LEU A 331 18.55 -1.17 -13.23
N ALA A 332 17.84 -0.04 -13.26
CA ALA A 332 17.37 0.55 -14.51
C ALA A 332 18.54 0.89 -15.45
N GLN A 333 19.62 1.50 -14.93
CA GLN A 333 20.85 1.78 -15.67
C GLN A 333 21.58 0.51 -16.15
N ALA A 334 21.61 -0.54 -15.32
CA ALA A 334 22.21 -1.81 -15.72
C ALA A 334 21.39 -2.48 -16.85
N LEU A 335 20.06 -2.40 -16.78
CA LEU A 335 19.14 -2.99 -17.75
C LEU A 335 19.14 -2.24 -19.08
N GLU A 336 19.28 -0.91 -19.12
CA GLU A 336 19.46 -0.15 -20.37
C GLU A 336 20.82 -0.44 -21.03
N GLY A 337 21.77 -1.02 -20.28
CA GLY A 337 23.06 -1.48 -20.79
C GLY A 337 24.23 -0.55 -20.51
N LEU A 338 24.11 0.37 -19.54
CA LEU A 338 25.26 1.14 -19.08
C LEU A 338 26.26 0.26 -18.32
N SER A 339 27.54 0.53 -18.50
CA SER A 339 28.62 -0.06 -17.71
C SER A 339 29.01 0.90 -16.61
N ALA A 340 29.36 0.37 -15.44
CA ALA A 340 29.90 1.19 -14.36
C ALA A 340 31.27 1.74 -14.76
N ASP A 341 31.58 2.98 -14.35
CA ASP A 341 32.91 3.57 -14.56
C ASP A 341 33.94 2.83 -13.69
N PRO A 342 34.94 2.15 -14.28
CA PRO A 342 35.97 1.45 -13.52
C PRO A 342 36.87 2.40 -12.72
N MET A 343 36.88 3.70 -13.05
CA MET A 343 37.67 4.73 -12.37
C MET A 343 36.88 5.51 -11.32
N LEU A 344 35.62 5.13 -11.06
CA LEU A 344 34.77 5.80 -10.08
C LEU A 344 35.45 5.83 -8.70
N ARG A 345 35.58 7.03 -8.13
CA ARG A 345 36.08 7.23 -6.76
C ARG A 345 34.99 7.85 -5.91
N VAL A 346 34.81 7.33 -4.71
CA VAL A 346 33.81 7.85 -3.75
C VAL A 346 34.48 8.14 -2.41
N PRO A 347 33.95 9.07 -1.60
CA PRO A 347 34.43 9.25 -0.24
C PRO A 347 34.36 7.92 0.54
N GLY A 348 35.44 7.54 1.22
CA GLY A 348 35.51 6.28 1.97
C GLY A 348 34.49 6.13 3.12
N SER A 349 33.76 7.19 3.45
CA SER A 349 32.68 7.21 4.45
C SER A 349 31.26 7.04 3.86
N LEU A 350 31.11 6.93 2.54
CA LEU A 350 29.79 6.89 1.89
C LEU A 350 29.05 5.57 2.18
N SER A 351 27.86 5.66 2.78
CA SER A 351 26.95 4.53 3.02
C SER A 351 25.86 4.44 1.94
N LEU A 352 25.10 3.35 1.89
CA LEU A 352 23.95 3.26 0.99
C LEU A 352 22.86 4.27 1.34
N ALA A 353 22.71 4.62 2.63
CA ALA A 353 21.84 5.73 3.03
C ALA A 353 22.34 7.07 2.45
N GLY A 354 23.66 7.25 2.34
CA GLY A 354 24.26 8.40 1.65
C GLY A 354 24.02 8.37 0.14
N VAL A 355 24.07 7.19 -0.50
CA VAL A 355 23.70 7.04 -1.92
C VAL A 355 22.23 7.33 -2.14
N GLU A 356 21.36 6.84 -1.27
CA GLU A 356 19.92 7.15 -1.30
C GLU A 356 19.70 8.66 -1.25
N ALA A 357 20.38 9.36 -0.34
CA ALA A 357 20.31 10.81 -0.26
C ALA A 357 20.79 11.50 -1.55
N LEU A 358 21.93 11.05 -2.11
CA LEU A 358 22.47 11.61 -3.36
C LEU A 358 21.52 11.41 -4.54
N VAL A 359 20.97 10.21 -4.71
CA VAL A 359 20.01 9.84 -5.78
C VAL A 359 18.76 10.73 -5.77
N THR A 360 18.38 11.25 -4.59
CA THR A 360 17.23 12.14 -4.39
C THR A 360 17.59 13.62 -4.28
N ASP A 361 18.86 13.98 -4.47
CA ASP A 361 19.33 15.35 -4.31
C ASP A 361 18.75 16.27 -5.39
N ALA A 362 18.42 17.51 -5.01
CA ALA A 362 17.91 18.50 -5.95
C ALA A 362 19.01 19.04 -6.88
N ASP A 363 20.26 18.98 -6.45
CA ASP A 363 21.42 19.35 -7.28
C ASP A 363 21.70 18.25 -8.32
N PRO A 364 21.59 18.55 -9.63
CA PRO A 364 21.79 17.56 -10.69
C PRO A 364 23.17 16.90 -10.69
N LEU A 365 24.22 17.63 -10.29
CA LEU A 365 25.58 17.07 -10.24
C LEU A 365 25.71 16.03 -9.14
N ARG A 366 25.07 16.29 -8.00
CA ARG A 366 25.06 15.37 -6.84
C ARG A 366 24.17 14.17 -7.12
N ALA A 367 23.00 14.38 -7.73
CA ALA A 367 22.12 13.30 -8.21
C ALA A 367 22.84 12.39 -9.20
N ARG A 368 23.57 12.98 -10.16
CA ARG A 368 24.35 12.22 -11.14
C ARG A 368 25.42 11.35 -10.47
N ALA A 369 26.16 11.90 -9.50
CA ALA A 369 27.10 11.10 -8.72
C ALA A 369 26.39 9.95 -7.99
N GLY A 370 25.20 10.19 -7.43
CA GLY A 370 24.34 9.15 -6.84
C GLY A 370 24.02 8.03 -7.83
N TYR A 371 23.66 8.36 -9.07
CA TYR A 371 23.35 7.40 -10.15
C TYR A 371 24.55 6.58 -10.58
N ASP A 372 25.71 7.21 -10.76
CA ASP A 372 26.93 6.49 -11.16
C ASP A 372 27.36 5.50 -10.06
N ILE A 373 27.21 5.89 -8.79
CA ILE A 373 27.47 5.04 -7.63
C ILE A 373 26.44 3.92 -7.50
N ALA A 374 25.15 4.22 -7.69
CA ALA A 374 24.07 3.24 -7.66
C ALA A 374 24.25 2.16 -8.74
N LEU A 375 24.59 2.55 -9.96
CA LEU A 375 24.93 1.62 -11.06
C LEU A 375 26.11 0.73 -10.67
N TRP A 376 27.16 1.30 -10.08
CA TRP A 376 28.31 0.52 -9.63
C TRP A 376 27.90 -0.54 -8.60
N VAL A 377 27.10 -0.17 -7.58
CA VAL A 377 26.62 -1.13 -6.55
C VAL A 377 25.84 -2.26 -7.17
N VAL A 378 24.90 -1.92 -8.04
CA VAL A 378 24.06 -2.92 -8.68
C VAL A 378 24.89 -3.84 -9.58
N ARG A 379 25.90 -3.32 -10.27
CA ARG A 379 26.83 -4.15 -11.05
C ARG A 379 27.62 -5.11 -10.17
N ASP A 380 28.15 -4.66 -9.03
CA ASP A 380 28.83 -5.54 -8.06
C ASP A 380 27.90 -6.64 -7.54
N LEU A 381 26.63 -6.33 -7.23
CA LEU A 381 25.63 -7.33 -6.85
C LEU A 381 25.33 -8.33 -7.98
N LEU A 382 25.21 -7.84 -9.22
CA LEU A 382 25.00 -8.68 -10.41
C LEU A 382 26.22 -9.55 -10.70
N ASP A 383 27.45 -9.08 -10.47
CA ASP A 383 28.66 -9.86 -10.69
C ASP A 383 28.80 -10.99 -9.65
N ARG A 384 28.30 -10.78 -8.43
CA ARG A 384 28.32 -11.79 -7.34
C ARG A 384 27.32 -12.91 -7.53
N GLY A 385 26.07 -12.55 -7.82
CA GLY A 385 24.93 -13.48 -7.79
C GLY A 385 24.19 -13.63 -9.11
N GLY A 386 24.59 -12.87 -10.14
CA GLY A 386 23.87 -12.80 -11.39
C GLY A 386 22.50 -12.15 -11.26
N MET A 387 21.75 -12.19 -12.35
CA MET A 387 20.39 -11.67 -12.41
C MET A 387 19.40 -12.51 -11.59
N GLU A 388 19.69 -13.79 -11.34
CA GLU A 388 18.84 -14.66 -10.52
C GLU A 388 18.80 -14.21 -9.05
N ALA A 389 19.97 -13.93 -8.46
CA ALA A 389 20.05 -13.37 -7.12
C ALA A 389 19.36 -11.99 -7.04
N MET A 390 19.49 -11.16 -8.08
CA MET A 390 18.79 -9.88 -8.13
C MET A 390 17.26 -10.04 -8.14
N ARG A 391 16.72 -11.01 -8.88
CA ARG A 391 15.27 -11.32 -8.86
C ARG A 391 14.82 -11.78 -7.48
N GLU A 392 15.59 -12.65 -6.83
CA GLU A 392 15.29 -13.11 -5.48
C GLU A 392 15.34 -11.95 -4.47
N LEU A 393 16.30 -11.02 -4.59
CA LEU A 393 16.35 -9.82 -3.76
C LEU A 393 15.05 -9.01 -3.91
N LEU A 394 14.63 -8.71 -5.15
CA LEU A 394 13.39 -7.96 -5.39
C LEU A 394 12.16 -8.71 -4.85
N SER A 395 12.09 -10.03 -5.05
CA SER A 395 11.03 -10.89 -4.53
C SER A 395 10.92 -10.82 -3.00
N ARG A 396 12.06 -10.89 -2.30
CA ARG A 396 12.12 -10.78 -0.83
C ARG A 396 11.67 -9.42 -0.32
N LEU A 397 12.11 -8.35 -0.97
CA LEU A 397 11.61 -7.01 -0.68
C LEU A 397 10.08 -6.94 -0.90
N GLY A 398 9.57 -7.56 -1.96
CA GLY A 398 8.13 -7.73 -2.20
C GLY A 398 7.41 -8.57 -1.13
N ALA A 399 8.09 -9.54 -0.53
CA ALA A 399 7.57 -10.35 0.57
C ALA A 399 7.61 -9.64 1.94
N GLY A 400 8.30 -8.51 2.04
CA GLY A 400 8.37 -7.69 3.26
C GLY A 400 9.70 -7.73 4.00
N ASP A 401 10.66 -8.54 3.56
CA ASP A 401 12.02 -8.50 4.09
C ASP A 401 12.62 -7.10 3.84
N GLY A 402 13.32 -6.53 4.81
CA GLY A 402 14.20 -5.38 4.55
C GLY A 402 15.50 -5.82 3.88
N LEU A 403 16.31 -4.86 3.44
CA LEU A 403 17.62 -5.17 2.84
C LEU A 403 18.55 -5.91 3.81
N ALA A 404 18.48 -5.59 5.11
CA ALA A 404 19.31 -6.22 6.14
C ALA A 404 19.00 -7.72 6.30
N GLU A 405 17.73 -8.11 6.14
CA GLU A 405 17.27 -9.50 6.19
C GLU A 405 17.45 -10.22 4.86
N ALA A 406 17.20 -9.53 3.74
CA ALA A 406 17.24 -10.14 2.41
C ALA A 406 18.67 -10.42 1.94
N ALA A 407 19.61 -9.49 2.12
CA ALA A 407 20.95 -9.62 1.53
C ALA A 407 21.75 -10.84 2.03
N PRO A 408 21.79 -11.18 3.34
CA PRO A 408 22.47 -12.39 3.79
C PRO A 408 21.89 -13.66 3.19
N ARG A 409 20.57 -13.70 2.98
CA ARG A 409 19.88 -14.87 2.41
C ARG A 409 20.16 -15.05 0.92
N VAL A 410 20.35 -13.94 0.20
CA VAL A 410 20.55 -13.93 -1.26
C VAL A 410 22.01 -14.02 -1.64
N TYR A 411 22.87 -13.22 -1.01
CA TYR A 411 24.28 -13.06 -1.37
C TYR A 411 25.23 -13.72 -0.37
N GLY A 412 24.73 -14.29 0.73
CA GLY A 412 25.56 -14.85 1.80
C GLY A 412 26.29 -13.80 2.63
N LEU A 413 26.06 -12.51 2.38
CA LEU A 413 26.73 -11.37 3.03
C LEU A 413 25.69 -10.37 3.55
N GLY A 414 25.96 -9.81 4.72
CA GLY A 414 25.19 -8.70 5.25
C GLY A 414 25.39 -7.43 4.42
N MET A 415 24.38 -6.56 4.38
CA MET A 415 24.50 -5.27 3.69
C MET A 415 25.65 -4.43 4.22
N GLY A 416 25.97 -4.51 5.52
CA GLY A 416 27.14 -3.83 6.08
C GLY A 416 28.48 -4.36 5.54
N GLU A 417 28.56 -5.65 5.20
CA GLU A 417 29.77 -6.26 4.64
C GLU A 417 29.91 -5.93 3.17
N ILE A 418 28.82 -6.02 2.40
CA ILE A 418 28.75 -5.50 1.03
C ILE A 418 29.16 -4.02 1.05
N GLU A 419 28.63 -3.27 2.02
CA GLU A 419 28.93 -1.85 2.20
C GLU A 419 30.39 -1.57 2.59
N PHE A 420 31.05 -2.50 3.25
CA PHE A 420 32.46 -2.33 3.58
C PHE A 420 33.35 -2.64 2.36
N GLN A 421 32.98 -3.64 1.56
CA GLN A 421 33.79 -4.11 0.44
C GLN A 421 33.89 -3.08 -0.69
N TRP A 422 32.77 -2.54 -1.17
CA TRP A 422 32.81 -1.49 -2.21
C TRP A 422 33.49 -0.20 -1.76
N ARG A 423 33.39 0.21 -0.48
CA ARG A 423 34.15 1.36 0.04
C ARG A 423 35.65 1.16 -0.07
N ARG A 424 36.14 -0.07 0.09
CA ARG A 424 37.57 -0.37 -0.14
C ARG A 424 37.96 -0.29 -1.61
N VAL A 425 37.05 -0.64 -2.52
CA VAL A 425 37.32 -0.59 -3.97
C VAL A 425 37.25 0.85 -4.50
N LEU A 426 36.23 1.60 -4.09
CA LEU A 426 35.95 2.96 -4.55
C LEU A 426 36.67 4.05 -3.75
N GLY A 427 37.08 3.76 -2.51
CA GLY A 427 37.56 4.74 -1.53
C GLY A 427 38.98 5.27 -1.72
N GLY A 428 39.77 4.70 -2.64
CA GLY A 428 41.19 5.04 -2.78
C GLY A 428 42.09 4.01 -2.12
#